data_AF-G0NNY3-F1
#
_entry.id   AF-G0NNY3-F1
#
_cell.length_a   1.000
_cell.length_b   1.000
_cell.length_c   1.000
_cell.angle_alpha   90.00
_cell.angle_beta   90.00
_cell.angle_gamma   90.00
#
_symmetry.space_group_name_H-M   'P 1'
#
loop_
_entity.id
_entity.type
_entity.pdbx_description
1 polymer ?
#
loop_
_entity_poly.entity_id
_entity_poly.type
_entity_poly.pdbx_seq_one_letter_code
_entity_poly.pdbx_strand_id
1 'polypeptide(L)'
;MLSIMKFLVFSALFGLLLAECDINCECPLITKLYTGNPTAYVHKNGTGCSQSLTCSSNNIVVTLLKELSTFPDIEDGWVPNLSTFFNPALPHSERPVLTVEYFSDYGMVCEDGRWFATKFPMGVNYGFGPFDPVLVNGKGYRAAIELLICG
;
A
#
# COMPACT_ATOMS: atom_id res chain seq x y z
N MET A 1 -41.11 -28.16 17.18
CA MET A 1 -41.29 -27.46 15.88
C MET A 1 -40.57 -26.11 15.81
N LEU A 2 -40.70 -25.23 16.83
CA LEU A 2 -40.09 -23.89 16.85
C LEU A 2 -38.54 -23.86 16.78
N SER A 3 -37.87 -24.91 17.24
CA SER A 3 -36.39 -24.99 17.27
C SER A 3 -35.75 -25.31 15.92
N ILE A 4 -36.44 -26.07 15.05
CA ILE A 4 -35.95 -26.45 13.71
C ILE A 4 -36.03 -25.24 12.77
N MET A 5 -37.08 -24.43 12.93
CA MET A 5 -37.29 -23.22 12.16
C MET A 5 -36.20 -22.16 12.41
N LYS A 6 -35.69 -22.07 13.66
CA LYS A 6 -34.57 -21.17 14.00
C LYS A 6 -33.24 -21.62 13.38
N PHE A 7 -32.98 -22.94 13.33
CA PHE A 7 -31.78 -23.51 12.72
C PHE A 7 -31.74 -23.29 11.21
N LEU A 8 -32.88 -23.45 10.53
CA LEU A 8 -32.99 -23.19 9.09
C LEU A 8 -32.79 -21.71 8.74
N VAL A 9 -33.30 -20.80 9.59
CA VAL A 9 -33.09 -19.36 9.41
C VAL A 9 -31.62 -18.97 9.61
N PHE A 10 -30.94 -19.51 10.63
CA PHE A 10 -29.51 -19.29 10.85
C PHE A 10 -28.66 -19.87 9.70
N SER A 11 -28.99 -21.06 9.21
CA SER A 11 -28.31 -21.69 8.07
C SER A 11 -28.50 -20.90 6.76
N ALA A 12 -29.68 -20.33 6.54
CA ALA A 12 -29.96 -19.52 5.36
C ALA A 12 -29.26 -18.15 5.43
N LEU A 13 -29.22 -17.52 6.61
CA LEU A 13 -28.45 -16.28 6.85
C LEU A 13 -26.95 -16.50 6.66
N PHE A 14 -26.41 -17.62 7.14
CA PHE A 14 -25.00 -17.97 6.95
C PHE A 14 -24.70 -18.31 5.47
N GLY A 15 -25.64 -18.94 4.76
CA GLY A 15 -25.55 -19.18 3.32
C GLY A 15 -25.57 -17.90 2.48
N LEU A 16 -26.40 -16.90 2.85
CA LEU A 16 -26.43 -15.58 2.23
C LEU A 16 -25.14 -14.77 2.49
N LEU A 17 -24.58 -14.86 3.71
CA LEU A 17 -23.28 -14.28 4.06
C LEU A 17 -22.11 -14.89 3.27
N LEU A 18 -22.20 -16.17 2.87
CA LEU A 18 -21.18 -16.83 2.06
C LEU A 18 -21.37 -16.63 0.54
N ALA A 19 -22.57 -16.22 0.10
CA ALA A 19 -22.90 -16.05 -1.31
C ALA A 19 -22.40 -14.72 -1.91
N GLU A 20 -21.94 -13.77 -1.09
CA GLU A 20 -21.49 -12.45 -1.54
C GLU A 20 -19.96 -12.36 -1.72
N CYS A 21 -19.26 -13.49 -1.77
CA CYS A 21 -17.91 -13.53 -2.33
C CYS A 21 -17.98 -13.56 -3.87
N ASP A 22 -18.47 -12.47 -4.46
CA ASP A 22 -18.14 -12.17 -5.85
C ASP A 22 -16.65 -11.81 -5.88
N ILE A 23 -15.78 -12.76 -6.23
CA ILE A 23 -14.31 -12.56 -6.24
C ILE A 23 -13.91 -11.79 -7.50
N ASN A 24 -14.69 -10.77 -7.85
CA ASN A 24 -14.33 -9.85 -8.90
C ASN A 24 -13.40 -8.81 -8.28
N CYS A 25 -12.10 -9.12 -8.28
CA CYS A 25 -11.09 -8.23 -7.72
C CYS A 25 -11.00 -6.97 -8.57
N GLU A 26 -11.49 -5.86 -8.03
CA GLU A 26 -11.49 -4.57 -8.71
C GLU A 26 -10.06 -4.05 -8.93
N CYS A 27 -9.16 -4.29 -7.98
CA CYS A 27 -7.78 -3.83 -8.10
C CYS A 27 -6.90 -4.72 -8.98
N PRO A 28 -6.01 -4.10 -9.76
CA PRO A 28 -5.01 -4.83 -10.51
C PRO A 28 -4.00 -5.53 -9.58
N LEU A 29 -3.30 -6.51 -10.13
CA LEU A 29 -2.09 -7.07 -9.50
C LEU A 29 -1.13 -5.94 -9.12
N ILE A 30 -0.67 -5.94 -7.87
CA ILE A 30 0.20 -4.89 -7.35
C ILE A 30 1.53 -4.78 -8.10
N THR A 31 1.99 -5.89 -8.67
CA THR A 31 3.21 -5.95 -9.50
C THR A 31 3.13 -5.08 -10.76
N LYS A 32 1.93 -4.65 -11.19
CA LYS A 32 1.79 -3.68 -12.29
C LYS A 32 2.29 -2.28 -11.93
N LEU A 33 2.34 -1.94 -10.65
CA LEU A 33 2.91 -0.67 -10.17
C LEU A 33 4.43 -0.77 -9.98
N TYR A 34 5.01 -1.97 -10.12
CA TYR A 34 6.43 -2.17 -9.90
C TYR A 34 7.27 -1.80 -11.12
N THR A 35 8.38 -1.09 -10.89
CA THR A 35 9.43 -0.85 -11.88
C THR A 35 10.79 -1.29 -11.35
N GLY A 36 11.53 -2.07 -12.15
CA GLY A 36 12.85 -2.56 -11.80
C GLY A 36 13.02 -4.05 -12.11
N ASN A 37 13.96 -4.70 -11.41
CA ASN A 37 14.21 -6.12 -11.59
C ASN A 37 13.10 -6.96 -10.93
N PRO A 38 12.37 -7.83 -11.66
CA PRO A 38 11.28 -8.64 -11.11
C PRO A 38 11.73 -9.68 -10.07
N THR A 39 13.03 -9.94 -9.93
CA THR A 39 13.57 -10.82 -8.88
C THR A 39 13.88 -10.09 -7.58
N ALA A 40 13.74 -8.75 -7.53
CA ALA A 40 14.05 -7.98 -6.34
C ALA A 40 12.92 -7.99 -5.30
N TYR A 41 11.72 -8.45 -5.68
CA TYR A 41 10.58 -8.57 -4.78
C TYR A 41 10.03 -10.00 -4.74
N VAL A 42 9.27 -10.29 -3.68
CA VAL A 42 8.49 -11.52 -3.53
C VAL A 42 7.01 -11.15 -3.46
N HIS A 43 6.26 -11.52 -4.49
CA HIS A 43 4.81 -11.36 -4.54
C HIS A 43 4.12 -12.68 -4.19
N LYS A 44 3.05 -12.63 -3.40
CA LYS A 44 2.22 -13.80 -3.07
C LYS A 44 0.75 -13.44 -3.14
N ASN A 45 -0.05 -14.35 -3.67
CA ASN A 45 -1.50 -14.29 -3.61
C ASN A 45 -1.96 -14.86 -2.26
N GLY A 46 -2.90 -14.17 -1.61
CA GLY A 46 -3.61 -14.65 -0.43
C GLY A 46 -4.96 -15.27 -0.78
N THR A 47 -5.83 -15.39 0.22
CA THR A 47 -7.22 -15.78 0.04
C THR A 47 -8.05 -14.63 -0.54
N GLY A 48 -8.93 -14.94 -1.50
CA GLY A 48 -9.73 -13.95 -2.21
C GLY A 48 -8.86 -12.99 -3.05
N CYS A 49 -9.07 -11.69 -2.88
CA CYS A 49 -8.30 -10.64 -3.57
C CYS A 49 -7.06 -10.15 -2.79
N SER A 50 -6.74 -10.80 -1.67
CA SER A 50 -5.60 -10.41 -0.84
C SER A 50 -4.30 -10.69 -1.56
N GLN A 51 -3.34 -9.78 -1.46
CA GLN A 51 -2.01 -9.90 -2.05
C GLN A 51 -0.99 -9.44 -1.02
N SER A 52 0.26 -9.90 -1.15
CA SER A 52 1.39 -9.37 -0.38
C SER A 52 2.56 -9.10 -1.32
N LEU A 53 3.33 -8.07 -1.02
CA LEU A 53 4.51 -7.71 -1.78
C LEU A 53 5.64 -7.38 -0.80
N THR A 54 6.67 -8.21 -0.78
CA THR A 54 7.84 -8.02 0.08
C THR A 54 9.05 -7.62 -0.76
N CYS A 55 9.81 -6.63 -0.30
CA CYS A 55 11.05 -6.17 -0.91
C CYS A 55 12.16 -6.16 0.14
N SER A 56 13.34 -6.67 -0.21
CA SER A 56 14.53 -6.60 0.63
C SER A 56 15.65 -5.88 -0.13
N SER A 57 15.78 -4.58 0.08
CA SER A 57 16.78 -3.74 -0.61
C SER A 57 17.29 -2.60 0.28
N ASN A 58 18.45 -2.06 -0.06
CA ASN A 58 18.96 -0.78 0.46
C ASN A 58 18.41 0.43 -0.33
N ASN A 59 17.58 0.19 -1.34
CA ASN A 59 16.86 1.21 -2.07
C ASN A 59 15.44 0.70 -2.46
N ILE A 60 14.47 1.21 -1.71
CA ILE A 60 13.05 0.87 -1.79
C ILE A 60 12.31 2.18 -2.03
N VAL A 61 11.41 2.27 -3.00
CA VAL A 61 10.75 3.54 -3.36
C VAL A 61 9.26 3.36 -3.56
N VAL A 62 8.47 4.29 -3.03
CA VAL A 62 7.03 4.36 -3.26
C VAL A 62 6.70 5.74 -3.79
N THR A 63 6.41 5.87 -5.08
CA THR A 63 5.97 7.16 -5.65
C THR A 63 4.46 7.30 -5.50
N LEU A 64 3.97 8.51 -5.28
CA LEU A 64 2.55 8.80 -5.15
C LEU A 64 2.04 9.72 -6.24
N LEU A 65 0.76 9.56 -6.57
CA LEU A 65 0.02 10.50 -7.40
C LEU A 65 -0.69 11.53 -6.53
N LYS A 66 -0.22 12.77 -6.56
CA LYS A 66 -0.74 13.89 -5.75
C LYS A 66 -2.21 14.18 -6.01
N GLU A 67 -2.63 14.20 -7.26
CA GLU A 67 -3.97 14.61 -7.68
C GLU A 67 -5.09 13.76 -7.07
N LEU A 68 -4.75 12.54 -6.65
CA LEU A 68 -5.65 11.58 -6.03
C LEU A 68 -5.37 11.38 -4.53
N SER A 69 -4.40 12.11 -4.00
CA SER A 69 -3.98 12.03 -2.60
C SER A 69 -4.63 13.14 -1.77
N THR A 70 -4.77 12.90 -0.47
CA THR A 70 -5.42 13.83 0.47
C THR A 70 -4.44 14.71 1.24
N PHE A 71 -3.15 14.61 0.95
CA PHE A 71 -2.13 15.44 1.61
C PHE A 71 -2.32 16.93 1.30
N PRO A 72 -1.97 17.82 2.23
CA PRO A 72 -1.98 19.25 1.98
C PRO A 72 -1.00 19.60 0.86
N ASP A 73 -1.32 20.64 0.09
CA ASP A 73 -0.37 21.27 -0.82
C ASP A 73 0.71 21.96 0.01
N ILE A 74 1.97 21.76 -0.37
CA ILE A 74 3.06 22.60 0.12
C ILE A 74 3.24 23.71 -0.92
N GLU A 75 3.42 24.94 -0.45
CA GLU A 75 3.45 26.18 -1.23
C GLU A 75 4.41 26.14 -2.45
N ASP A 76 5.38 25.22 -2.48
CA ASP A 76 6.51 25.25 -3.41
C ASP A 76 6.38 24.36 -4.67
N GLY A 77 5.19 23.85 -5.01
CA GLY A 77 4.93 23.27 -6.34
C GLY A 77 5.70 21.98 -6.69
N TRP A 78 6.31 21.32 -5.70
CA TRP A 78 6.97 20.03 -5.89
C TRP A 78 5.94 18.90 -5.90
N VAL A 79 6.07 18.00 -6.89
CA VAL A 79 5.30 16.75 -6.94
C VAL A 79 5.67 15.93 -5.69
N PRO A 80 4.72 15.56 -4.82
CA PRO A 80 5.00 14.69 -3.69
C PRO A 80 5.31 13.29 -4.20
N ASN A 81 6.59 12.97 -4.25
CA ASN A 81 7.04 11.59 -4.33
C ASN A 81 7.09 11.06 -2.89
N LEU A 82 6.28 10.06 -2.52
CA LEU A 82 6.52 9.41 -1.23
C LEU A 82 7.90 8.80 -1.21
N SER A 83 8.39 8.77 0.01
CA SER A 83 9.68 8.27 0.40
C SER A 83 10.04 6.95 -0.25
N THR A 84 11.07 7.05 -1.07
CA THR A 84 12.24 6.19 -1.02
C THR A 84 12.67 5.91 0.45
N PHE A 85 13.01 4.68 0.83
CA PHE A 85 13.95 4.35 1.92
C PHE A 85 15.38 4.83 1.57
N PHE A 86 15.47 6.05 1.03
CA PHE A 86 16.69 6.71 0.64
C PHE A 86 16.92 7.75 1.70
N ASN A 87 17.76 7.47 2.69
CA ASN A 87 18.36 8.57 3.42
C ASN A 87 19.35 9.25 2.46
N PRO A 88 19.08 10.45 1.91
CA PRO A 88 20.03 11.15 1.04
C PRO A 88 21.37 11.39 1.75
N ALA A 89 21.39 11.40 3.08
CA ALA A 89 22.60 11.62 3.87
C ALA A 89 23.54 10.41 3.91
N LEU A 90 23.11 9.22 3.47
CA LEU A 90 23.95 8.01 3.46
C LEU A 90 24.34 7.59 2.02
N PRO A 91 25.64 7.35 1.75
CA PRO A 91 26.11 6.72 0.52
C PRO A 91 25.41 5.38 0.28
N HIS A 92 25.17 5.00 -0.98
CA HIS A 92 24.46 3.75 -1.31
C HIS A 92 25.10 2.50 -0.66
N SER A 93 26.43 2.45 -0.56
CA SER A 93 27.19 1.37 0.08
C SER A 93 27.03 1.27 1.60
N GLU A 94 26.58 2.34 2.25
CA GLU A 94 26.43 2.42 3.71
C GLU A 94 24.96 2.33 4.15
N ARG A 95 24.05 2.18 3.17
CA ARG A 95 22.62 2.07 3.47
C ARG A 95 22.31 0.68 4.01
N PRO A 96 21.53 0.60 5.11
CA PRO A 96 21.06 -0.68 5.58
C PRO A 96 20.13 -1.31 4.54
N VAL A 97 20.27 -2.62 4.32
CA VAL A 97 19.26 -3.40 3.61
C VAL A 97 18.05 -3.52 4.54
N LEU A 98 16.89 -3.09 4.05
CA LEU A 98 15.64 -3.15 4.78
C LEU A 98 14.71 -4.14 4.10
N THR A 99 13.92 -4.85 4.91
CA THR A 99 12.84 -5.70 4.41
C THR A 99 11.53 -5.01 4.70
N VAL A 100 10.76 -4.77 3.64
CA VAL A 100 9.49 -4.04 3.66
C VAL A 100 8.43 -4.95 3.08
N GLU A 101 7.32 -5.09 3.78
CA GLU A 101 6.11 -5.68 3.26
C GLU A 101 5.11 -4.55 3.02
N TYR A 102 4.92 -4.19 1.74
CA TYR A 102 4.26 -2.95 1.37
C TYR A 102 2.84 -2.84 1.93
N PHE A 103 2.08 -3.94 1.98
CA PHE A 103 0.69 -3.89 2.43
C PHE A 103 0.56 -3.54 3.91
N SER A 104 1.35 -4.18 4.77
CA SER A 104 1.31 -3.98 6.21
C SER A 104 2.03 -2.70 6.65
N ASP A 105 3.20 -2.42 6.07
CA ASP A 105 4.05 -1.28 6.44
C ASP A 105 3.47 0.06 5.97
N TYR A 106 2.89 0.10 4.77
CA TYR A 106 2.24 1.30 4.21
C TYR A 106 0.72 1.30 4.35
N GLY A 107 0.13 0.26 4.93
CA GLY A 107 -1.32 0.14 5.07
C GLY A 107 -2.02 0.24 3.72
N MET A 108 -1.59 -0.56 2.75
CA MET A 108 -2.12 -0.49 1.39
C MET A 108 -3.58 -0.92 1.34
N VAL A 109 -4.41 -0.10 0.70
CA VAL A 109 -5.82 -0.35 0.49
C VAL A 109 -6.16 -0.23 -1.00
N CYS A 110 -7.18 -0.96 -1.42
CA CYS A 110 -7.75 -0.91 -2.76
C CYS A 110 -9.08 -0.15 -2.70
N GLU A 111 -9.21 0.92 -3.47
CA GLU A 111 -10.45 1.68 -3.62
C GLU A 111 -10.61 2.04 -5.11
N ASP A 112 -11.80 1.80 -5.69
CA ASP A 112 -12.12 2.14 -7.08
C ASP A 112 -11.08 1.64 -8.10
N GLY A 113 -10.59 0.41 -7.91
CA GLY A 113 -9.58 -0.22 -8.76
C GLY A 113 -8.17 0.37 -8.67
N ARG A 114 -7.88 1.19 -7.65
CA ARG A 114 -6.57 1.84 -7.45
C ARG A 114 -6.01 1.54 -6.06
N TRP A 115 -4.69 1.45 -6.00
CA TRP A 115 -3.94 1.24 -4.76
C TRP A 115 -3.62 2.56 -4.06
N PHE A 116 -3.86 2.62 -2.76
CA PHE A 116 -3.55 3.76 -1.90
C PHE A 116 -2.73 3.30 -0.68
N ALA A 117 -1.81 4.15 -0.22
CA ALA A 117 -1.14 4.02 1.06
C ALA A 117 -1.85 4.87 2.13
N THR A 118 -1.90 4.36 3.37
CA THR A 118 -2.52 5.04 4.52
C THR A 118 -1.55 5.21 5.70
N LYS A 119 -0.38 4.57 5.64
CA LYS A 119 0.71 4.72 6.59
C LYS A 119 1.97 5.19 5.88
N PHE A 120 2.75 6.00 6.57
CA PHE A 120 3.97 6.63 6.05
C PHE A 120 5.07 6.49 7.08
N PRO A 121 5.60 5.26 7.31
CA PRO A 121 6.50 4.98 8.42
C PRO A 121 7.75 5.87 8.43
N MET A 122 8.20 6.31 7.25
CA MET A 122 9.36 7.19 7.06
C MET A 122 8.98 8.67 6.81
N GLY A 123 7.69 9.01 6.78
CA GLY A 123 7.20 10.33 6.35
C GLY A 123 7.12 10.48 4.83
N VAL A 124 6.95 11.73 4.36
CA VAL A 124 6.89 12.08 2.92
C VAL A 124 7.99 13.08 2.61
N ASN A 125 8.53 13.00 1.39
CA ASN A 125 9.47 13.96 0.85
C ASN A 125 8.82 14.69 -0.34
N TYR A 126 9.14 15.96 -0.53
CA TYR A 126 8.68 16.75 -1.66
C TYR A 126 9.90 17.06 -2.54
N GLY A 127 10.47 16.01 -3.15
CA GLY A 127 11.66 16.09 -4.00
C GLY A 127 12.94 15.60 -3.32
N PHE A 128 13.97 16.45 -3.25
CA PHE A 128 15.27 16.14 -2.63
C PHE A 128 15.41 16.67 -1.20
N GLY A 129 14.32 17.11 -0.58
CA GLY A 129 14.30 17.67 0.77
C GLY A 129 14.52 16.62 1.87
N PRO A 130 14.55 17.01 3.15
CA PRO A 130 14.45 16.05 4.23
C PRO A 130 13.06 15.40 4.28
N PHE A 131 12.98 14.16 4.78
CA PHE A 131 11.69 13.57 5.10
C PHE A 131 11.03 14.32 6.26
N ASP A 132 9.74 14.60 6.12
CA ASP A 132 8.96 15.15 7.21
C ASP A 132 7.86 14.17 7.64
N PRO A 133 8.12 13.32 8.66
CA PRO A 133 7.12 12.42 9.21
C PRO A 133 6.04 13.15 10.00
N VAL A 134 6.29 14.38 10.49
CA VAL A 134 5.33 15.18 11.26
C VAL A 134 4.20 15.68 10.35
N LEU A 135 4.50 15.90 9.08
CA LEU A 135 3.48 16.32 8.12
C LEU A 135 2.36 15.30 8.01
N VAL A 136 2.63 14.00 8.13
CA VAL A 136 1.68 12.95 7.70
C VAL A 136 1.27 11.95 8.77
N ASN A 137 2.10 11.69 9.78
CA ASN A 137 1.79 10.69 10.79
C ASN A 137 0.60 11.09 11.66
N GLY A 138 -0.35 10.17 11.83
CA GLY A 138 -1.53 10.37 12.69
C GLY A 138 -2.61 11.28 12.12
N LYS A 139 -2.48 11.76 10.87
CA LYS A 139 -3.44 12.69 10.25
C LYS A 139 -4.47 12.02 9.33
N GLY A 140 -4.44 10.69 9.21
CA GLY A 140 -5.44 9.93 8.45
C GLY A 140 -5.38 10.17 6.94
N TYR A 141 -4.25 10.62 6.42
CA TYR A 141 -4.10 10.82 4.98
C TYR A 141 -4.08 9.49 4.24
N ARG A 142 -4.66 9.53 3.04
CA ARG A 142 -4.54 8.51 2.01
C ARG A 142 -3.83 9.08 0.79
N ALA A 143 -3.04 8.25 0.12
CA ALA A 143 -2.34 8.64 -1.09
C ALA A 143 -2.29 7.56 -2.15
N ALA A 144 -2.63 7.93 -3.37
CA ALA A 144 -2.60 7.02 -4.50
C ALA A 144 -1.16 6.64 -4.82
N ILE A 145 -0.91 5.35 -5.01
CA ILE A 145 0.41 4.84 -5.37
C ILE A 145 0.54 4.90 -6.89
N GLU A 146 1.58 5.55 -7.36
CA GLU A 146 1.94 5.60 -8.78
C GLU A 146 2.93 4.48 -9.13
N LEU A 147 3.96 4.31 -8.30
CA LEU A 147 5.08 3.43 -8.60
C LEU A 147 5.70 2.80 -7.35
N LEU A 148 6.17 1.56 -7.48
CA LEU A 148 6.99 0.86 -6.50
C LEU A 148 8.34 0.49 -7.12
N ILE A 149 9.45 0.73 -6.42
CA ILE A 149 10.81 0.32 -6.83
C ILE A 149 11.46 -0.47 -5.71
N CYS A 150 12.15 -1.53 -6.07
CA CYS A 150 12.96 -2.36 -5.17
C CYS A 150 14.26 -2.72 -5.89
N GLY A 151 15.40 -2.25 -5.41
CA GLY A 151 16.69 -2.64 -6.00
C GLY A 151 17.83 -1.74 -5.61
#